data_AF-A0A1G6IAL2-F1
#
_entry.id   AF-A0A1G6IAL2-F1
#
_cell.length_a   1.000
_cell.length_b   1.000
_cell.length_c   1.000
_cell.angle_alpha   90.00
_cell.angle_beta   90.00
_cell.angle_gamma   90.00
#
_symmetry.space_group_name_H-M   'P 1'
#
loop_
_entity.id
_entity.type
_entity.pdbx_description
1 polymer ?
#
loop_
_entity_poly.entity_id
_entity_poly.type
_entity_poly.pdbx_seq_one_letter_code
_entity_poly.pdbx_strand_id
1 'polypeptide(L)' 'MTPASLLEQYGPRESMEYDVVIVGGGPAGLSAAIRLKQQAAEKGVEIGV' A
#
# COMPACT_ATOMS: atom_id res chain seq x y z
N MET A 1 -21.86 -20.67 -4.36
CA MET A 1 -21.57 -19.49 -3.55
C MET A 1 -21.70 -18.27 -4.45
N THR A 2 -22.68 -17.40 -4.19
CA THR A 2 -22.91 -16.20 -5.03
C THR A 2 -22.12 -15.01 -4.50
N PRO A 3 -21.80 -14.00 -5.34
CA PRO A 3 -21.14 -12.79 -4.87
C PRO A 3 -21.88 -12.09 -3.72
N ALA A 4 -23.21 -12.08 -3.76
CA ALA A 4 -24.05 -11.50 -2.69
C ALA A 4 -23.85 -12.22 -1.34
N SER A 5 -23.82 -13.56 -1.34
CA SER A 5 -23.61 -14.33 -0.10
C SER A 5 -22.22 -14.10 0.54
N LEU A 6 -21.21 -13.79 -0.27
CA LEU A 6 -19.86 -13.47 0.23
C LEU A 6 -19.79 -12.09 0.88
N LEU A 7 -20.46 -11.09 0.29
CA LEU A 7 -20.50 -9.73 0.82
C LEU A 7 -21.28 -9.65 2.13
N GLU A 8 -22.35 -10.42 2.27
CA GLU A 8 -23.11 -10.51 3.52
C GLU A 8 -22.28 -11.15 4.66
N GLN A 9 -21.48 -12.17 4.33
CA GLN A 9 -20.68 -12.90 5.32
C GLN A 9 -19.37 -12.17 5.72
N TYR A 10 -18.71 -11.49 4.79
CA TYR A 10 -17.36 -10.94 4.99
C TYR A 10 -17.26 -9.41 4.79
N GLY A 11 -18.33 -8.76 4.35
CA GLY A 11 -18.33 -7.33 4.02
C GLY A 11 -17.67 -7.00 2.68
N PRO A 12 -17.71 -5.72 2.27
CA PRO A 12 -17.00 -5.24 1.08
C PRO A 12 -15.48 -5.23 1.30
N ARG A 13 -14.71 -5.33 0.21
CA ARG A 13 -13.25 -5.18 0.27
C ARG A 13 -12.89 -3.73 0.55
N GLU A 14 -11.95 -3.52 1.46
CA GLU A 14 -11.34 -2.20 1.64
C GLU A 14 -10.35 -1.92 0.51
N SER A 15 -10.30 -0.67 0.08
CA SER A 15 -9.40 -0.18 -0.95
C SER A 15 -8.87 1.19 -0.56
N MET A 16 -7.58 1.41 -0.78
CA MET A 16 -6.90 2.67 -0.52
C MET A 16 -5.94 2.95 -1.68
N GLU A 17 -5.77 4.23 -2.01
CA GLU A 17 -4.84 4.66 -3.06
C GLU A 17 -3.45 4.92 -2.48
N TYR A 18 -2.43 4.45 -3.19
CA TYR A 18 -1.02 4.65 -2.86
C TYR A 18 -0.22 4.80 -4.17
N ASP A 19 0.85 5.59 -4.15
CA ASP A 19 1.78 5.68 -5.29
C ASP A 19 2.60 4.40 -5.43
N VAL A 20 3.00 3.82 -4.29
CA VAL A 20 3.74 2.56 -4.22
C VAL A 20 3.20 1.72 -3.08
N VAL A 21 2.94 0.43 -3.33
CA VAL A 21 2.57 -0.54 -2.29
C VAL A 21 3.73 -1.47 -2.02
N ILE A 22 4.16 -1.57 -0.76
CA ILE A 22 5.22 -2.49 -0.33
C ILE A 22 4.62 -3.67 0.43
N VAL A 23 4.76 -4.87 -0.12
CA VAL A 23 4.27 -6.10 0.51
C VAL A 23 5.40 -6.74 1.33
N GLY A 24 5.33 -6.58 2.65
CA GLY A 24 6.24 -7.19 3.62
C GLY A 24 7.17 -6.17 4.30
N GLY A 25 7.02 -6.02 5.63
CA GLY A 25 7.79 -5.07 6.45
C GLY A 25 9.17 -5.58 6.92
N GLY A 26 9.82 -6.43 6.14
CA GLY A 26 11.17 -6.91 6.46
C GLY A 26 12.26 -5.88 6.11
N PRO A 27 13.56 -6.21 6.32
CA PRO A 27 14.66 -5.29 6.04
C PRO A 27 14.66 -4.74 4.61
N ALA A 28 14.36 -5.59 3.62
CA ALA A 28 14.27 -5.18 2.22
C ALA A 28 13.11 -4.21 1.97
N GLY A 29 11.91 -4.50 2.49
CA GLY A 29 10.72 -3.66 2.31
C GLY A 29 10.84 -2.31 2.99
N LEU A 30 11.32 -2.28 4.24
CA LEU A 30 11.57 -1.03 4.96
C LEU A 30 12.69 -0.22 4.32
N SER A 31 13.76 -0.86 3.83
CA SER A 31 14.83 -0.16 3.11
C SER A 31 14.31 0.48 1.81
N ALA A 32 13.44 -0.22 1.08
CA ALA A 32 12.77 0.34 -0.10
C ALA A 32 11.88 1.53 0.28
N ALA A 33 11.06 1.41 1.32
CA ALA A 33 10.18 2.49 1.79
C ALA A 33 10.97 3.75 2.17
N ILE A 34 12.03 3.57 2.96
CA ILE A 34 12.91 4.67 3.40
C ILE A 34 13.58 5.32 2.20
N ARG A 35 14.14 4.53 1.27
CA ARG A 35 14.83 5.09 0.11
C ARG A 35 13.89 5.85 -0.81
N LEU A 36 12.67 5.36 -1.02
CA LEU A 36 11.63 6.06 -1.79
C LEU A 36 11.30 7.42 -1.18
N LYS A 37 11.08 7.48 0.14
CA LYS A 37 10.82 8.76 0.84
C LYS A 37 12.01 9.73 0.75
N GLN A 38 13.24 9.24 0.84
CA GLN A 38 14.44 10.08 0.65
C GLN A 38 14.50 10.67 -0.77
N GLN A 39 14.25 9.86 -1.80
CA GLN A 39 14.24 10.35 -3.19
C GLN A 39 13.11 11.34 -3.46
N ALA A 40 11.95 11.15 -2.85
CA ALA A 40 10.83 12.07 -2.95
C ALA A 40 11.20 13.43 -2.34
N ALA A 41 11.80 13.44 -1.15
CA ALA A 41 12.31 14.64 -0.49
C ALA A 41 13.39 15.36 -1.33
N GLU A 42 14.35 14.62 -1.91
CA GLU A 42 15.37 15.17 -2.83
C GLU A 42 14.74 15.86 -4.05
N LYS A 43 13.61 15.35 -4.54
CA LYS A 43 12.88 15.89 -5.71
C LYS A 43 11.83 16.93 -5.34
N GLY A 44 11.62 17.21 -4.05
CA GLY A 44 10.60 18.13 -3.58
C GLY A 44 9.16 17.67 -3.85
N VAL A 45 8.93 16.36 -3.94
CA VAL A 45 7.61 15.76 -4.13
C VAL A 45 7.22 14.93 -2.92
N GLU A 46 5.93 14.80 -2.66
CA GLU A 46 5.39 13.87 -1.66
C GLU A 46 4.87 12.61 -2.36
N ILE A 47 5.11 11.44 -1.77
CA ILE A 47 4.60 10.15 -2.26
C ILE A 47 4.01 9.35 -1.10
N GLY A 48 2.94 8.60 -1.35
CA GLY A 48 2.40 7.57 -0.44
C GLY A 48 3.09 6.22 -0.64
N VAL A 49 3.57 5.63 0.46
CA VAL A 49 4.22 4.30 0.52
C VAL A 49 3.60 3.49 1.65
#